data_AF-A0A547PM66-F1
#
_entry.id   AF-A0A547PM66-F1
#
_cell.length_a   1.000
_cell.length_b   1.000
_cell.length_c   1.000
_cell.angle_alpha   90.00
_cell.angle_beta   90.00
_cell.angle_gamma   90.00
#
_symmetry.space_group_name_H-M   'P 1'
#
loop_
_entity.id
_entity.type
_entity.pdbx_description
1 polymer ?
#
loop_
_entity_poly.entity_id
_entity_poly.type
_entity_poly.pdbx_seq_one_letter_code
_entity_poly.pdbx_strand_id
1 'polypeptide(L)'
;MGDPVVAVTNDRFWRVGFGKGYLSRFAEYDASHHILIMWKAIWTIAGKMGLLAGALSITLLVQHSLNVGLAPALQLVLDYYEWFRSALLSPLDPIAELLAAKIAQFLNLHIELSEHWGDVFVLMVLYLGARAKAYWDTGARSHATIRLGLGVVISFITSILAGIWNDVGVLPSLMIVLTVIFGLFVFDALDASWAALAYRRSDQTWVDEFRRYLGFSLPTIAVAATALILSMFLYLVGIIPSSARLGSTSLLIFAFALALYWAWRGWALSGQTEYREESETRWKRFRRSSTTRIAVLMLMAMAGSACFFAMNAGHALFVAG
;
A
#
# COMPACT_ATOMS: atom_id res chain seq x y z
N MET A 1 17.80 25.32 46.09
CA MET A 1 16.40 24.95 46.40
C MET A 1 15.75 24.66 45.07
N GLY A 2 15.70 23.37 44.72
CA GLY A 2 15.27 22.90 43.41
C GLY A 2 13.86 22.35 43.50
N ASP A 3 13.01 22.81 42.58
CA ASP A 3 11.68 22.25 42.40
C ASP A 3 11.76 20.80 41.91
N PRO A 4 10.95 19.87 42.46
CA PRO A 4 10.88 18.53 41.94
C PRO A 4 10.08 18.53 40.62
N VAL A 5 10.70 17.98 39.59
CA VAL A 5 10.07 17.60 38.31
C VAL A 5 8.96 16.59 38.59
N VAL A 6 7.71 17.04 38.47
CA VAL A 6 6.54 16.15 38.50
C VAL A 6 6.51 15.38 37.18
N ALA A 7 7.06 14.17 37.20
CA ALA A 7 6.85 13.18 36.15
C ALA A 7 5.38 12.73 36.17
N VAL A 8 4.53 13.39 35.39
CA VAL A 8 3.16 12.94 35.11
C VAL A 8 3.25 11.71 34.20
N THR A 9 3.33 10.54 34.81
CA THR A 9 3.18 9.26 34.15
C THR A 9 1.74 9.13 33.66
N ASN A 10 1.58 9.09 32.34
CA ASN A 10 0.30 9.04 31.63
C ASN A 10 -0.34 7.63 31.65
N ASP A 11 -0.11 6.86 32.72
CA ASP A 11 -0.51 5.44 32.85
C ASP A 11 -1.78 5.23 33.67
N ARG A 12 -2.41 6.31 34.18
CA ARG A 12 -3.54 6.20 35.12
C ARG A 12 -4.94 6.33 34.55
N PHE A 13 -5.13 6.49 33.23
CA PHE A 13 -6.48 6.61 32.66
C PHE A 13 -7.19 5.28 32.37
N TRP A 14 -6.54 4.12 32.58
CA TRP A 14 -7.13 2.80 32.29
C TRP A 14 -7.39 1.91 33.52
N ARG A 15 -7.24 2.40 34.75
CA ARG A 15 -7.38 1.56 35.96
C ARG A 15 -8.23 2.16 37.08
N VAL A 16 -9.52 2.39 36.83
CA VAL A 16 -10.56 2.43 37.89
C VAL A 16 -11.86 1.94 37.26
N GLY A 17 -12.53 0.87 37.67
CA GLY A 17 -12.31 -0.12 38.71
C GLY A 17 -13.27 -1.28 38.48
N PHE A 18 -12.99 -2.48 38.99
CA PHE A 18 -13.93 -3.60 38.94
C PHE A 18 -13.65 -4.58 40.08
N GLY A 19 -14.49 -4.50 41.11
CA GLY A 19 -14.70 -5.57 42.07
C GLY A 19 -15.83 -6.50 41.59
N LYS A 20 -15.65 -7.81 41.78
CA LYS A 20 -16.60 -8.91 41.51
C LYS A 20 -16.80 -9.37 40.06
N GLY A 21 -15.72 -9.50 39.28
CA GLY A 21 -15.77 -10.07 37.92
C GLY A 21 -14.57 -10.93 37.54
N TYR A 22 -13.99 -11.69 38.47
CA TYR A 22 -12.76 -12.44 38.18
C TYR A 22 -12.98 -13.63 37.23
N LEU A 23 -14.10 -14.35 37.32
CA LEU A 23 -14.37 -15.51 36.46
C LEU A 23 -14.94 -15.13 35.08
N SER A 24 -15.75 -14.08 34.98
CA SER A 24 -16.19 -13.55 33.67
C SER A 24 -15.04 -12.92 32.88
N ARG A 25 -14.05 -12.33 33.57
CA ARG A 25 -12.83 -11.82 32.93
C ARG A 25 -11.89 -12.92 32.44
N PHE A 26 -11.84 -14.09 33.08
CA PHE A 26 -11.06 -15.21 32.50
C PHE A 26 -11.71 -15.74 31.22
N ALA A 27 -13.04 -15.82 31.15
CA ALA A 27 -13.74 -16.17 29.93
C ALA A 27 -13.62 -15.10 28.82
N GLU A 28 -13.70 -13.81 29.16
CA GLU A 28 -13.41 -12.71 28.21
C GLU A 28 -11.93 -12.67 27.80
N TYR A 29 -11.00 -13.00 28.71
CA TYR A 29 -9.58 -13.08 28.42
C TYR A 29 -9.25 -14.25 27.49
N ASP A 30 -9.90 -15.40 27.67
CA ASP A 30 -9.71 -16.58 26.83
C ASP A 30 -10.34 -16.40 25.44
N ALA A 31 -11.58 -15.89 25.37
CA ALA A 31 -12.24 -15.57 24.11
C ALA A 31 -11.47 -14.48 23.32
N SER A 32 -10.99 -13.44 23.99
CA SER A 32 -10.18 -12.41 23.34
C SER A 32 -8.80 -12.91 22.90
N HIS A 33 -8.24 -13.92 23.58
CA HIS A 33 -6.98 -14.55 23.18
C HIS A 33 -7.14 -15.42 21.92
N HIS A 34 -8.20 -16.22 21.83
CA HIS A 34 -8.50 -17.02 20.64
C HIS A 34 -8.77 -16.14 19.41
N ILE A 35 -9.56 -15.07 19.58
CA ILE A 35 -9.81 -14.09 18.53
C ILE A 35 -8.49 -13.45 18.07
N LEU A 36 -7.59 -13.13 18.99
CA LEU A 36 -6.28 -12.56 18.65
C LEU A 36 -5.37 -13.49 17.86
N ILE A 37 -5.31 -14.77 18.25
CA ILE A 37 -4.54 -15.79 17.53
C ILE A 37 -5.10 -15.96 16.11
N MET A 38 -6.43 -16.05 15.98
CA MET A 38 -7.11 -16.18 14.69
C MET A 38 -6.81 -14.97 13.79
N TRP A 39 -6.94 -13.74 14.28
CA TRP A 39 -6.60 -12.55 13.51
C TRP A 39 -5.14 -12.50 13.09
N LYS A 40 -4.22 -12.90 13.98
CA LYS A 40 -2.80 -12.96 13.65
C LYS A 40 -2.52 -14.00 12.55
N ALA A 41 -3.20 -15.14 12.58
CA ALA A 41 -3.13 -16.14 11.52
C ALA A 41 -3.67 -15.57 10.19
N ILE A 42 -4.84 -14.92 10.20
CA ILE A 42 -5.43 -14.26 9.02
C ILE A 42 -4.44 -13.25 8.42
N TRP A 43 -3.89 -12.34 9.22
CA TRP A 43 -2.91 -11.34 8.74
C TRP A 43 -1.60 -11.95 8.23
N THR A 44 -1.23 -13.13 8.72
CA THR A 44 -0.03 -13.85 8.26
C THR A 44 -0.30 -14.52 6.93
N ILE A 45 -1.44 -15.21 6.79
CA ILE A 45 -1.85 -15.87 5.54
C ILE A 45 -2.11 -14.81 4.47
N ALA A 46 -2.93 -13.80 4.76
CA ALA A 46 -3.20 -12.69 3.87
C ALA A 46 -1.93 -11.93 3.48
N GLY A 47 -0.96 -11.80 4.40
CA GLY A 47 0.33 -11.19 4.10
C GLY A 47 1.16 -12.01 3.10
N LYS A 48 1.19 -13.35 3.24
CA LYS A 48 1.93 -14.24 2.32
C LYS A 48 1.24 -14.33 0.95
N MET A 49 -0.08 -14.53 0.94
CA MET A 49 -0.88 -14.54 -0.28
C MET A 49 -0.78 -13.18 -0.99
N GLY A 50 -0.83 -12.10 -0.23
CA GLY A 50 -0.69 -10.75 -0.75
C GLY A 50 0.69 -10.47 -1.32
N LEU A 51 1.76 -11.01 -0.73
CA LEU A 51 3.10 -10.91 -1.30
C LEU A 51 3.18 -11.62 -2.66
N LEU A 52 2.64 -12.84 -2.75
CA LEU A 52 2.58 -13.59 -4.01
C LEU A 52 1.74 -12.86 -5.05
N ALA A 53 0.53 -12.43 -4.68
CA ALA A 53 -0.35 -11.66 -5.55
C ALA A 53 0.36 -10.40 -6.04
N GLY A 54 0.99 -9.62 -5.15
CA GLY A 54 1.73 -8.42 -5.52
C GLY A 54 2.90 -8.70 -6.47
N ALA A 55 3.65 -9.79 -6.28
CA ALA A 55 4.71 -10.18 -7.20
C ALA A 55 4.17 -10.52 -8.60
N LEU A 56 3.04 -11.23 -8.66
CA LEU A 56 2.38 -11.59 -9.92
C LEU A 56 1.73 -10.37 -10.59
N SER A 57 1.09 -9.47 -9.84
CA SER A 57 0.56 -8.19 -10.37
C SER A 57 1.67 -7.32 -10.96
N ILE A 58 2.83 -7.22 -10.29
CA ILE A 58 4.00 -6.50 -10.82
C ILE A 58 4.49 -7.18 -12.09
N THR A 59 4.51 -8.51 -12.13
CA THR A 59 4.95 -9.27 -13.31
C THR A 59 4.04 -9.03 -14.52
N LEU A 60 2.72 -9.09 -14.33
CA LEU A 60 1.76 -8.70 -15.37
C LEU A 60 1.93 -7.26 -15.80
N LEU A 61 2.11 -6.34 -14.84
CA LEU A 61 2.31 -4.92 -15.16
C LEU A 61 3.56 -4.73 -16.02
N VAL A 62 4.66 -5.44 -15.72
CA VAL A 62 5.88 -5.43 -16.55
C VAL A 62 5.64 -6.09 -17.91
N GLN A 63 4.93 -7.21 -17.97
CA GLN A 63 4.59 -7.89 -19.23
C GLN A 63 3.77 -6.97 -20.14
N HIS A 64 2.73 -6.33 -19.60
CA HIS A 64 1.91 -5.33 -20.30
C HIS A 64 2.72 -4.08 -20.66
N SER A 65 3.68 -3.68 -19.82
CA SER A 65 4.54 -2.52 -20.07
C SER A 65 5.50 -2.76 -21.21
N LEU A 66 6.19 -3.90 -21.22
CA LEU A 66 7.34 -4.15 -22.10
C LEU A 66 7.02 -5.09 -23.27
N ASN A 67 5.81 -5.65 -23.32
CA ASN A 67 5.39 -6.66 -24.29
C ASN A 67 6.36 -7.85 -24.36
N VAL A 68 6.82 -8.31 -23.19
CA VAL A 68 7.80 -9.39 -23.07
C VAL A 68 7.10 -10.74 -23.19
N GLY A 69 7.53 -11.56 -24.14
CA GLY A 69 7.10 -12.94 -24.26
C GLY A 69 7.62 -13.80 -23.10
N LEU A 70 6.75 -14.62 -22.53
CA LEU A 70 7.09 -15.54 -21.44
C LEU A 70 7.08 -16.99 -21.93
N ALA A 71 7.93 -17.82 -21.32
CA ALA A 71 7.92 -19.25 -21.51
C ALA A 71 6.54 -19.85 -21.11
N PRO A 72 6.05 -20.91 -21.78
CA PRO A 72 4.70 -21.44 -21.53
C PRO A 72 4.40 -21.78 -20.07
N ALA A 73 5.38 -22.34 -19.35
CA ALA A 73 5.20 -22.67 -17.94
C ALA A 73 5.03 -21.44 -17.04
N LEU A 74 5.70 -20.34 -17.36
CA LEU A 74 5.57 -19.08 -16.64
C LEU A 74 4.27 -18.37 -17.04
N GLN A 75 3.89 -18.40 -18.31
CA GLN A 75 2.60 -17.89 -18.76
C GLN A 75 1.44 -18.58 -18.03
N LEU A 76 1.49 -19.90 -17.87
CA LEU A 76 0.47 -20.66 -17.13
C LEU A 76 0.29 -20.17 -15.68
N VAL A 77 1.37 -19.76 -15.01
CA VAL A 77 1.30 -19.20 -13.65
C VAL A 77 0.57 -17.85 -13.66
N LEU A 78 0.81 -17.02 -14.67
CA LEU A 78 0.12 -15.75 -14.83
C LEU A 78 -1.34 -15.94 -15.21
N ASP A 79 -1.66 -16.86 -16.12
CA ASP A 79 -3.02 -17.19 -16.51
C ASP A 79 -3.83 -17.67 -15.29
N TYR A 80 -3.24 -18.49 -14.42
CA TYR A 80 -3.87 -18.93 -13.18
C TYR A 80 -4.11 -17.77 -12.21
N TYR A 81 -3.16 -16.83 -12.12
CA TYR A 81 -3.33 -15.63 -11.31
C TYR A 81 -4.41 -14.70 -11.86
N GLU A 82 -4.47 -14.49 -13.18
CA GLU A 82 -5.52 -13.73 -13.84
C GLU A 82 -6.89 -14.36 -13.61
N TRP A 83 -7.01 -15.68 -13.78
CA TRP A 83 -8.22 -16.41 -13.46
C TRP A 83 -8.64 -16.20 -11.99
N PHE A 84 -7.70 -16.35 -11.06
CA PHE A 84 -7.98 -16.17 -9.63
C PHE A 84 -8.39 -14.73 -9.31
N ARG A 85 -7.68 -13.74 -9.87
CA ARG A 85 -7.99 -12.32 -9.73
C ARG A 85 -9.38 -12.02 -10.28
N SER A 86 -9.69 -12.48 -11.49
CA SER A 86 -11.00 -12.29 -12.12
C SER A 86 -12.10 -12.97 -11.32
N ALA A 87 -11.89 -14.18 -10.78
CA ALA A 87 -12.86 -14.82 -9.89
C ALA A 87 -13.10 -14.01 -8.59
N LEU A 88 -12.04 -13.41 -8.03
CA LEU A 88 -12.12 -12.58 -6.83
C LEU A 88 -12.84 -11.25 -7.08
N LEU A 89 -12.62 -10.64 -8.25
CA LEU A 89 -13.17 -9.34 -8.63
C LEU A 89 -14.50 -9.42 -9.35
N SER A 90 -14.88 -10.58 -9.89
CA SER A 90 -16.15 -10.80 -10.60
C SER A 90 -17.39 -10.28 -9.88
N PRO A 91 -17.53 -10.41 -8.54
CA PRO A 91 -18.65 -9.82 -7.81
C PRO A 91 -18.68 -8.28 -7.83
N LEU A 92 -17.53 -7.65 -8.05
CA LEU A 92 -17.34 -6.19 -8.12
C LEU A 92 -17.43 -5.65 -9.55
N ASP A 93 -17.26 -6.48 -10.58
CA ASP A 93 -17.32 -6.08 -12.00
C ASP A 93 -18.59 -5.28 -12.32
N PRO A 94 -19.82 -5.70 -11.94
CA PRO A 94 -21.03 -4.94 -12.27
C PRO A 94 -21.03 -3.53 -11.64
N ILE A 95 -20.42 -3.39 -10.46
CA ILE A 95 -20.31 -2.11 -9.76
C ILE A 95 -19.25 -1.24 -10.46
N ALA A 96 -18.12 -1.84 -10.84
CA ALA A 96 -17.05 -1.16 -11.54
C ALA A 96 -17.51 -0.64 -12.91
N GLU A 97 -18.21 -1.46 -13.68
CA GLU A 97 -18.80 -1.09 -14.98
C GLU A 97 -19.84 0.01 -14.82
N LEU A 98 -20.74 -0.09 -13.83
CA LEU A 98 -21.75 0.94 -13.57
C LEU A 98 -21.11 2.29 -13.22
N LEU A 99 -20.09 2.28 -12.35
CA LEU A 99 -19.36 3.49 -11.97
C LEU A 99 -18.58 4.06 -13.16
N ALA A 100 -17.91 3.22 -13.94
CA ALA A 100 -17.21 3.64 -15.15
C ALA A 100 -18.17 4.28 -16.16
N ALA A 101 -19.34 3.68 -16.39
CA ALA A 101 -20.37 4.22 -17.27
C ALA A 101 -20.91 5.57 -16.77
N LYS A 102 -21.12 5.74 -15.45
CA LYS A 102 -21.54 7.02 -14.86
C LYS A 102 -20.50 8.12 -15.05
N ILE A 103 -19.22 7.79 -14.86
CA ILE A 103 -18.10 8.73 -15.06
C ILE A 103 -17.96 9.08 -16.54
N ALA A 104 -18.04 8.08 -17.42
CA ALA A 104 -17.99 8.25 -18.87
C ALA A 104 -19.12 9.18 -19.36
N GLN A 105 -20.35 8.98 -18.87
CA GLN A 105 -21.50 9.84 -19.15
C GLN A 105 -21.28 11.27 -18.65
N PHE A 106 -20.74 11.44 -17.44
CA PHE A 106 -20.49 12.75 -16.85
C PHE A 106 -19.41 13.53 -17.63
N LEU A 107 -18.38 12.84 -18.11
CA LEU A 107 -17.29 13.45 -18.89
C LEU A 107 -17.58 13.53 -20.40
N ASN A 108 -18.70 12.97 -20.86
CA ASN A 108 -19.06 12.83 -22.27
C ASN A 108 -17.97 12.11 -23.10
N LEU A 109 -17.44 11.01 -22.55
CA LEU A 109 -16.39 10.20 -23.15
C LEU A 109 -16.91 8.79 -23.44
N HIS A 110 -16.44 8.18 -24.54
CA HIS A 110 -16.67 6.76 -24.81
C HIS A 110 -15.54 5.97 -24.17
N ILE A 111 -15.81 5.36 -23.01
CA ILE A 111 -14.78 4.72 -22.20
C ILE A 111 -15.17 3.28 -21.92
N GLU A 112 -14.26 2.38 -22.26
CA GLU A 112 -14.28 0.99 -21.83
C GLU A 112 -13.30 0.85 -20.66
N LEU A 113 -13.69 0.08 -19.65
CA LEU A 113 -12.86 -0.15 -18.48
C LEU A 113 -11.69 -1.06 -18.87
N SER A 114 -10.47 -0.53 -18.81
CA SER A 114 -9.26 -1.27 -19.19
C SER A 114 -8.91 -2.36 -18.18
N GLU A 115 -8.42 -3.51 -18.65
CA GLU A 115 -8.12 -4.70 -17.83
C GLU A 115 -7.15 -4.45 -16.65
N HIS A 116 -6.27 -3.45 -16.75
CA HIS A 116 -5.30 -3.13 -15.69
C HIS A 116 -5.92 -2.56 -14.41
N TRP A 117 -7.22 -2.22 -14.40
CA TRP A 117 -7.90 -1.74 -13.20
C TRP A 117 -7.78 -2.76 -12.05
N GLY A 118 -7.91 -4.05 -12.34
CA GLY A 118 -7.81 -5.11 -11.34
C GLY A 118 -6.42 -5.20 -10.70
N ASP A 119 -5.36 -5.00 -11.47
CA ASP A 119 -3.98 -5.01 -10.93
C ASP A 119 -3.70 -3.77 -10.07
N VAL A 120 -4.17 -2.60 -10.50
CA VAL A 120 -4.08 -1.37 -9.70
C VAL A 120 -4.82 -1.55 -8.38
N PHE A 121 -6.02 -2.14 -8.41
CA PHE A 121 -6.79 -2.44 -7.20
C PHE A 121 -6.00 -3.33 -6.23
N VAL A 122 -5.50 -4.48 -6.71
CA VAL A 122 -4.73 -5.43 -5.89
C VAL A 122 -3.51 -4.75 -5.28
N LEU A 123 -2.72 -4.03 -6.07
CA LEU A 123 -1.52 -3.35 -5.58
C LEU A 123 -1.83 -2.28 -4.52
N MET A 124 -2.88 -1.48 -4.73
CA MET A 124 -3.29 -0.46 -3.77
C MET A 124 -3.83 -1.08 -2.47
N VAL A 125 -4.65 -2.14 -2.56
CA VAL A 125 -5.16 -2.86 -1.37
C VAL A 125 -4.02 -3.47 -0.58
N LEU A 126 -3.02 -4.05 -1.25
CA LEU A 126 -1.83 -4.60 -0.58
C LEU A 126 -1.03 -3.52 0.13
N TYR A 127 -0.80 -2.38 -0.53
CA TYR A 127 -0.07 -1.25 0.05
C TYR A 127 -0.81 -0.66 1.27
N LEU A 128 -2.09 -0.33 1.12
CA LEU A 128 -2.89 0.25 2.20
C LEU A 128 -3.19 -0.76 3.30
N GLY A 129 -3.34 -2.04 2.96
CA GLY A 129 -3.44 -3.15 3.91
C GLY A 129 -2.17 -3.34 4.73
N ALA A 130 -0.98 -3.20 4.11
CA ALA A 130 0.29 -3.21 4.84
C ALA A 130 0.40 -2.03 5.83
N ARG A 131 -0.10 -0.84 5.45
CA ARG A 131 -0.22 0.29 6.37
C ARG A 131 -1.20 0.00 7.50
N ALA A 132 -2.38 -0.54 7.22
CA ALA A 132 -3.35 -0.91 8.26
C ALA A 132 -2.78 -1.94 9.24
N LYS A 133 -2.09 -2.97 8.73
CA LYS A 133 -1.41 -3.98 9.54
C LYS A 133 -0.37 -3.38 10.48
N ALA A 134 0.38 -2.38 10.02
CA ALA A 134 1.33 -1.68 10.88
C ALA A 134 0.67 -1.05 12.12
N TYR A 135 -0.55 -0.49 11.99
CA TYR A 135 -1.32 0.02 13.13
C TYR A 135 -1.93 -1.10 13.98
N TRP A 136 -2.28 -2.22 13.36
CA TRP A 136 -2.73 -3.40 14.09
C TRP A 136 -1.65 -3.92 15.03
N ASP A 137 -0.41 -4.02 14.53
CA ASP A 137 0.75 -4.50 15.27
C ASP A 137 1.14 -3.59 16.45
N THR A 138 0.82 -2.28 16.39
CA THR A 138 1.05 -1.33 17.51
C THR A 138 -0.09 -1.30 18.53
N GLY A 139 -1.12 -2.13 18.35
CA GLY A 139 -2.27 -2.21 19.26
C GLY A 139 -3.42 -1.25 18.92
N ALA A 140 -3.28 -0.39 17.91
CA ALA A 140 -4.31 0.55 17.46
C ALA A 140 -5.35 -0.14 16.53
N ARG A 141 -6.00 -1.20 17.02
CA ARG A 141 -6.85 -2.12 16.21
C ARG A 141 -8.05 -1.44 15.56
N SER A 142 -8.74 -0.55 16.28
CA SER A 142 -9.90 0.18 15.73
C SER A 142 -9.48 1.08 14.58
N HIS A 143 -8.36 1.80 14.73
CA HIS A 143 -7.81 2.65 13.66
C HIS A 143 -7.33 1.81 12.48
N ALA A 144 -6.69 0.66 12.73
CA ALA A 144 -6.29 -0.27 11.68
C ALA A 144 -7.49 -0.79 10.87
N THR A 145 -8.60 -1.11 11.53
CA THR A 145 -9.82 -1.62 10.87
C THR A 145 -10.46 -0.54 9.98
N ILE A 146 -10.57 0.69 10.49
CA ILE A 146 -11.09 1.83 9.73
C ILE A 146 -10.18 2.13 8.53
N ARG A 147 -8.86 2.15 8.73
CA ARG A 147 -7.88 2.34 7.64
C ARG A 147 -7.98 1.25 6.59
N LEU A 148 -8.19 0.00 6.99
CA LEU A 148 -8.35 -1.12 6.06
C LEU A 148 -9.62 -0.94 5.22
N GLY A 149 -10.77 -0.67 5.85
CA GLY A 149 -12.03 -0.44 5.14
C GLY A 149 -11.96 0.76 4.19
N LEU A 150 -11.44 1.89 4.68
CA LEU A 150 -11.22 3.07 3.86
C LEU A 150 -10.25 2.80 2.71
N GLY A 151 -9.18 2.04 2.98
CA GLY A 151 -8.18 1.68 2.00
C GLY A 151 -8.76 0.82 0.87
N VAL A 152 -9.62 -0.14 1.19
CA VAL A 152 -10.32 -0.96 0.18
C VAL A 152 -11.23 -0.09 -0.70
N VAL A 153 -12.04 0.78 -0.09
CA VAL A 153 -12.95 1.67 -0.83
C VAL A 153 -12.18 2.61 -1.77
N ILE A 154 -11.11 3.25 -1.27
CA ILE A 154 -10.32 4.17 -2.08
C ILE A 154 -9.57 3.42 -3.18
N SER A 155 -8.98 2.26 -2.87
CA SER A 155 -8.33 1.42 -3.88
C SER A 155 -9.30 1.06 -5.00
N PHE A 156 -10.54 0.71 -4.67
CA PHE A 156 -11.56 0.37 -5.65
C PHE A 156 -11.88 1.56 -6.56
N ILE A 157 -12.24 2.71 -5.99
CA ILE A 157 -12.58 3.92 -6.77
C ILE A 157 -11.39 4.37 -7.62
N THR A 158 -10.19 4.42 -7.03
CA THR A 158 -8.96 4.85 -7.72
C THR A 158 -8.60 3.88 -8.85
N SER A 159 -8.77 2.59 -8.65
CA SER A 159 -8.49 1.59 -9.69
C SER A 159 -9.41 1.71 -10.91
N ILE A 160 -10.70 1.97 -10.69
CA ILE A 160 -11.67 2.23 -11.76
C ILE A 160 -11.29 3.50 -12.51
N LEU A 161 -11.03 4.59 -11.79
CA LEU A 161 -10.57 5.85 -12.38
C LEU A 161 -9.28 5.68 -13.19
N ALA A 162 -8.37 4.81 -12.75
CA ALA A 162 -7.14 4.49 -13.47
C ALA A 162 -7.42 3.62 -14.71
N GLY A 163 -8.39 2.71 -14.65
CA GLY A 163 -8.82 1.85 -15.76
C GLY A 163 -9.57 2.57 -16.88
N ILE A 164 -10.15 3.74 -16.58
CA ILE A 164 -10.84 4.61 -17.53
C ILE A 164 -9.88 5.28 -18.53
N TRP A 165 -8.60 5.42 -18.17
CA TRP A 165 -7.59 5.99 -19.06
C TRP A 165 -7.01 4.91 -19.97
N ASN A 166 -6.97 5.19 -21.28
CA ASN A 166 -6.24 4.35 -22.22
C ASN A 166 -4.72 4.61 -22.09
N ASP A 167 -3.89 3.60 -22.32
CA ASP A 167 -2.42 3.77 -22.29
C ASP A 167 -1.88 4.23 -23.67
N VAL A 168 -2.72 4.92 -24.45
CA VAL A 168 -2.40 5.37 -25.81
C VAL A 168 -2.06 6.86 -25.78
N GLY A 169 -0.76 7.14 -25.84
CA GLY A 169 -0.22 8.49 -25.83
C GLY A 169 0.22 8.95 -24.42
N VAL A 170 1.14 9.92 -24.40
CA VAL A 170 1.85 10.32 -23.17
C VAL A 170 0.90 10.82 -22.09
N LEU A 171 -0.05 11.69 -22.43
CA LEU A 171 -0.93 12.31 -21.42
C LEU A 171 -1.87 11.28 -20.76
N PRO A 172 -2.65 10.46 -21.50
CA PRO A 172 -3.46 9.39 -20.89
C PRO A 172 -2.66 8.40 -20.04
N SER A 173 -1.48 7.98 -20.52
CA SER A 173 -0.55 7.14 -19.74
C SER A 173 -0.18 7.76 -18.39
N LEU A 174 0.13 9.06 -18.36
CA LEU A 174 0.44 9.77 -17.12
C LEU A 174 -0.78 9.91 -16.20
N MET A 175 -1.99 10.01 -16.76
CA MET A 175 -3.23 10.09 -15.97
C MET A 175 -3.49 8.83 -15.15
N ILE A 176 -3.08 7.65 -15.62
CA ILE A 176 -3.15 6.40 -14.84
C ILE A 176 -2.40 6.57 -13.51
N VAL A 177 -1.16 7.04 -13.58
CA VAL A 177 -0.28 7.20 -12.41
C VAL A 177 -0.77 8.34 -11.52
N LEU A 178 -1.15 9.47 -12.12
CA LEU A 178 -1.69 10.63 -11.39
C LEU A 178 -2.96 10.27 -10.62
N THR A 179 -3.81 9.42 -11.20
CA THR A 179 -5.01 8.90 -10.54
C THR A 179 -4.64 8.10 -9.29
N VAL A 180 -3.65 7.20 -9.38
CA VAL A 180 -3.14 6.43 -8.22
C VAL A 180 -2.57 7.36 -7.14
N ILE A 181 -1.76 8.34 -7.53
CA ILE A 181 -1.19 9.34 -6.61
C ILE A 181 -2.30 10.14 -5.92
N PHE A 182 -3.30 10.57 -6.68
CA PHE A 182 -4.45 11.29 -6.14
C PHE A 182 -5.24 10.42 -5.16
N GLY A 183 -5.47 9.14 -5.48
CA GLY A 183 -6.10 8.19 -4.56
C GLY A 183 -5.34 8.04 -3.25
N LEU A 184 -4.01 7.92 -3.31
CA LEU A 184 -3.16 7.88 -2.11
C LEU A 184 -3.25 9.18 -1.29
N PHE A 185 -3.28 10.33 -1.96
CA PHE A 185 -3.46 11.62 -1.31
C PHE A 185 -4.83 11.75 -0.62
N VAL A 186 -5.91 11.32 -1.29
CA VAL A 186 -7.26 11.29 -0.72
C VAL A 186 -7.31 10.37 0.51
N PHE A 187 -6.69 9.19 0.43
CA PHE A 187 -6.57 8.29 1.58
C PHE A 187 -5.85 8.97 2.75
N ASP A 188 -4.70 9.60 2.48
CA ASP A 188 -3.92 10.28 3.50
C ASP A 188 -4.66 11.49 4.10
N ALA A 189 -5.43 12.23 3.31
CA ALA A 189 -6.25 13.35 3.78
C ALA A 189 -7.41 12.87 4.67
N LEU A 190 -8.08 11.78 4.30
CA LEU A 190 -9.16 11.20 5.11
C LEU A 190 -8.62 10.58 6.40
N ASP A 191 -7.46 9.90 6.33
CA ASP A 191 -6.78 9.39 7.51
C ASP A 191 -6.31 10.51 8.45
N ALA A 192 -5.77 11.61 7.90
CA ALA A 192 -5.39 12.79 8.67
C ALA A 192 -6.60 13.46 9.33
N SER A 193 -7.73 13.55 8.62
CA SER A 193 -8.98 14.08 9.13
C SER A 193 -9.53 13.23 10.27
N TRP A 194 -9.52 11.90 10.10
CA TRP A 194 -9.91 10.98 11.16
C TRP A 194 -8.98 11.08 12.38
N ALA A 195 -7.66 11.10 12.16
CA ALA A 195 -6.69 11.23 13.24
C ALA A 195 -6.85 12.56 14.00
N ALA A 196 -7.13 13.65 13.29
CA ALA A 196 -7.42 14.95 13.87
C ALA A 196 -8.76 15.02 14.62
N LEU A 197 -9.72 14.14 14.33
CA LEU A 197 -10.96 14.00 15.11
C LEU A 197 -10.75 13.13 16.34
N ALA A 198 -10.05 12.00 16.20
CA ALA A 198 -9.95 10.97 17.24
C ALA A 198 -8.82 11.22 18.26
N TYR A 199 -7.73 11.86 17.86
CA TYR A 199 -6.50 12.00 18.67
C TYR A 199 -6.08 13.46 18.91
N ARG A 200 -7.00 14.41 18.70
CA ARG A 200 -6.74 15.83 18.90
C ARG A 200 -6.33 16.11 20.34
N ARG A 201 -5.25 16.86 20.52
CA ARG A 201 -4.88 17.37 21.86
C ARG A 201 -5.83 18.51 22.26
N SER A 202 -6.07 18.66 23.56
CA SER A 202 -7.01 19.66 24.08
C SER A 202 -6.60 21.11 23.80
N ASP A 203 -5.31 21.34 23.57
CA ASP A 203 -4.69 22.64 23.28
C ASP A 203 -4.62 22.96 21.78
N GLN A 204 -4.98 22.04 20.90
CA GLN A 204 -4.85 22.21 19.43
C GLN A 204 -6.20 22.25 18.73
N THR A 205 -6.30 23.08 17.69
CA THR A 205 -7.49 23.08 16.84
C THR A 205 -7.50 21.85 15.92
N TRP A 206 -8.68 21.49 15.41
CA TRP A 206 -8.79 20.39 14.44
C TRP A 206 -7.94 20.66 13.19
N VAL A 207 -7.87 21.93 12.75
CA VAL A 207 -7.13 22.33 11.56
C VAL A 207 -5.63 22.15 11.75
N ASP A 208 -5.10 22.47 12.93
CA ASP A 208 -3.67 22.34 13.22
C ASP A 208 -3.25 20.87 13.23
N GLU A 209 -4.03 20.01 13.90
CA GLU A 209 -3.76 18.58 13.95
C GLU A 209 -3.95 17.93 12.57
N PHE A 210 -4.95 18.33 11.79
CA PHE A 210 -5.15 17.89 10.40
C PHE A 210 -3.94 18.25 9.52
N ARG A 211 -3.49 19.51 9.56
CA ARG A 211 -2.32 19.97 8.80
C ARG A 211 -1.06 19.24 9.21
N ARG A 212 -0.89 18.97 10.50
CA ARG A 212 0.23 18.19 11.03
C ARG A 212 0.23 16.78 10.46
N TYR A 213 -0.91 16.08 10.50
CA TYR A 213 -1.02 14.73 9.95
C TYR A 213 -0.85 14.69 8.43
N LEU A 214 -1.45 15.64 7.72
CA LEU A 214 -1.32 15.77 6.26
C LEU A 214 0.11 16.12 5.84
N GLY A 215 0.84 16.87 6.66
CA GLY A 215 2.26 17.18 6.45
C GLY A 215 3.14 15.93 6.35
N PHE A 216 2.75 14.82 6.99
CA PHE A 216 3.45 13.54 6.85
C PHE A 216 3.27 12.86 5.50
N SER A 217 2.34 13.34 4.67
CA SER A 217 1.96 12.81 3.36
C SER A 217 2.59 13.59 2.20
N LEU A 218 3.04 14.82 2.43
CA LEU A 218 3.77 15.63 1.43
C LEU A 218 4.97 14.90 0.80
N PRO A 219 5.79 14.13 1.55
CA PRO A 219 6.89 13.40 0.94
C PRO A 219 6.42 12.32 -0.05
N THR A 220 5.23 11.72 0.14
CA THR A 220 4.64 10.77 -0.81
C THR A 220 4.37 11.45 -2.16
N ILE A 221 3.87 12.69 -2.12
CA ILE A 221 3.66 13.51 -3.33
C ILE A 221 4.99 13.85 -3.99
N ALA A 222 6.02 14.19 -3.20
CA ALA A 222 7.35 14.47 -3.74
C ALA A 222 7.94 13.23 -4.44
N VAL A 223 7.84 12.05 -3.82
CA VAL A 223 8.27 10.77 -4.42
C VAL A 223 7.51 10.49 -5.72
N ALA A 224 6.21 10.73 -5.73
CA ALA A 224 5.37 10.62 -6.92
C ALA A 224 5.82 11.55 -8.06
N ALA A 225 6.06 12.83 -7.75
CA ALA A 225 6.56 13.79 -8.73
C ALA A 225 7.94 13.38 -9.27
N THR A 226 8.86 12.95 -8.41
CA THR A 226 10.17 12.44 -8.83
C THR A 226 10.05 11.22 -9.75
N ALA A 227 9.16 10.28 -9.43
CA ALA A 227 8.94 9.10 -10.25
C ALA A 227 8.39 9.46 -11.64
N LEU A 228 7.44 10.39 -11.72
CA LEU A 228 6.91 10.88 -13.01
C LEU A 228 7.97 11.59 -13.84
N ILE A 229 8.74 12.50 -13.22
CA ILE A 229 9.84 13.22 -13.90
C ILE A 229 10.88 12.22 -14.42
N LEU A 230 11.28 11.25 -13.59
CA LEU A 230 12.25 10.23 -13.98
C LEU A 230 11.72 9.38 -15.13
N SER A 231 10.45 8.94 -15.06
CA SER A 231 9.84 8.13 -16.12
C SER A 231 9.79 8.89 -17.44
N MET A 232 9.40 10.16 -17.41
CA MET A 232 9.40 11.03 -18.59
C MET A 232 10.81 11.24 -19.14
N PHE A 233 11.80 11.46 -18.27
CA PHE A 233 13.20 11.60 -18.67
C PHE A 233 13.72 10.32 -19.35
N LEU A 234 13.48 9.15 -18.76
CA LEU A 234 13.88 7.85 -19.33
C LEU A 234 13.21 7.58 -20.67
N TYR A 235 11.96 8.01 -20.84
CA TYR A 235 11.24 7.96 -22.13
C TYR A 235 11.88 8.89 -23.17
N LEU A 236 12.15 10.14 -22.81
CA LEU A 236 12.74 11.13 -23.72
C LEU A 236 14.17 10.77 -24.19
N VAL A 237 14.95 10.11 -23.34
CA VAL A 237 16.32 9.65 -23.68
C VAL A 237 16.30 8.32 -24.46
N GLY A 238 15.13 7.70 -24.63
CA GLY A 238 14.99 6.44 -25.38
C GLY A 238 15.44 5.20 -24.61
N ILE A 239 15.56 5.29 -23.28
CA ILE A 239 15.82 4.13 -22.42
C ILE A 239 14.57 3.26 -22.29
N ILE A 240 13.41 3.89 -22.15
CA ILE A 240 12.11 3.21 -22.24
C ILE A 240 11.77 3.12 -23.73
N PRO A 241 11.61 1.90 -24.30
CA PRO A 241 11.24 1.75 -25.70
C PRO A 241 9.94 2.48 -26.01
N SER A 242 9.80 3.04 -27.22
CA SER A 242 8.55 3.67 -27.65
C SER A 242 7.37 2.69 -27.73
N SER A 243 7.66 1.38 -27.84
CA SER A 243 6.68 0.30 -27.75
C SER A 243 6.21 0.02 -26.31
N ALA A 244 6.92 0.55 -25.30
CA ALA A 244 6.57 0.31 -23.91
C ALA A 244 5.45 1.23 -23.46
N ARG A 245 4.54 0.69 -22.63
CA ARG A 245 3.45 1.45 -22.06
C ARG A 245 3.97 2.36 -20.94
N LEU A 246 3.93 3.68 -21.18
CA LEU A 246 4.53 4.67 -20.29
C LEU A 246 3.84 4.71 -18.93
N GLY A 247 2.51 4.53 -18.87
CA GLY A 247 1.75 4.64 -17.63
C GLY A 247 2.11 3.51 -16.66
N SER A 248 2.11 2.29 -17.18
CA SER A 248 2.51 1.09 -16.43
C SER A 248 3.98 1.13 -15.99
N THR A 249 4.88 1.59 -16.85
CA THR A 249 6.31 1.79 -16.49
C THR A 249 6.48 2.82 -15.39
N SER A 250 5.75 3.93 -15.47
CA SER A 250 5.78 5.00 -14.48
C SER A 250 5.25 4.54 -13.12
N LEU A 251 4.22 3.69 -13.09
CA LEU A 251 3.73 3.06 -11.87
C LEU A 251 4.80 2.17 -11.20
N LEU A 252 5.57 1.41 -11.99
CA LEU A 252 6.66 0.58 -11.47
C LEU A 252 7.76 1.44 -10.83
N ILE A 253 8.19 2.50 -11.54
CA ILE A 253 9.19 3.45 -11.03
C ILE A 253 8.68 4.12 -9.75
N PHE A 254 7.40 4.52 -9.73
CA PHE A 254 6.77 5.11 -8.55
C PHE A 254 6.73 4.13 -7.37
N ALA A 255 6.29 2.89 -7.59
CA ALA A 255 6.25 1.88 -6.54
C ALA A 255 7.66 1.64 -5.96
N PHE A 256 8.68 1.56 -6.81
CA PHE A 256 10.07 1.36 -6.39
C PHE A 256 10.59 2.56 -5.58
N ALA A 257 10.39 3.78 -6.08
CA ALA A 257 10.77 5.00 -5.37
C ALA A 257 10.06 5.13 -4.01
N LEU A 258 8.78 4.73 -3.95
CA LEU A 258 8.00 4.71 -2.72
C LEU A 258 8.52 3.67 -1.72
N ALA A 259 8.95 2.50 -2.19
CA ALA A 259 9.58 1.49 -1.34
C ALA A 259 10.90 2.00 -0.74
N LEU A 260 11.75 2.65 -1.55
CA LEU A 260 12.98 3.28 -1.08
C LEU A 260 12.72 4.40 -0.07
N TYR A 261 11.71 5.23 -0.33
CA TYR A 261 11.29 6.27 0.60
C TYR A 261 10.88 5.70 1.96
N TRP A 262 10.08 4.64 1.99
CA TRP A 262 9.66 4.00 3.24
C TRP A 262 10.84 3.36 3.98
N ALA A 263 11.81 2.78 3.26
CA ALA A 263 13.03 2.26 3.86
C ALA A 263 13.87 3.40 4.48
N TRP A 264 14.07 4.48 3.73
CA TRP A 264 14.80 5.65 4.22
C TRP A 264 14.12 6.27 5.45
N ARG A 265 12.79 6.45 5.42
CA ARG A 265 12.02 6.97 6.56
C ARG A 265 12.15 6.07 7.78
N GLY A 266 12.10 4.75 7.60
CA GLY A 266 12.32 3.80 8.69
C GLY A 266 13.72 3.90 9.29
N TRP A 267 14.74 4.10 8.45
CA TRP A 267 16.11 4.31 8.89
C TRP A 267 16.30 5.63 9.63
N ALA A 268 15.69 6.72 9.14
CA ALA A 268 15.72 8.03 9.78
C ALA A 268 15.06 7.98 11.17
N LEU A 269 13.85 7.42 11.26
CA LEU A 269 13.11 7.27 12.53
C LEU A 269 13.86 6.38 13.54
N SER A 270 14.58 5.35 13.09
CA SER A 270 15.37 4.49 13.98
C SER A 270 16.51 5.21 14.71
N GLY A 271 16.92 6.38 14.20
CA GLY A 271 17.96 7.24 14.77
C GLY A 271 17.46 8.26 15.78
N GLN A 272 16.14 8.48 15.88
CA GLN A 272 15.58 9.45 16.82
C GLN A 272 15.59 8.89 18.26
N THR A 273 16.00 9.71 19.21
CA THR A 273 16.36 9.33 20.59
C THR A 273 15.17 9.09 21.51
N GLU A 274 13.96 9.55 21.16
CA GLU A 274 12.76 9.48 22.00
C GLU A 274 12.24 8.05 22.26
N TYR A 275 12.73 7.06 21.51
CA TYR A 275 12.32 5.65 21.63
C TYR A 275 13.50 4.72 22.00
N ARG A 276 14.41 5.19 22.86
CA ARG A 276 15.56 4.38 23.32
C ARG A 276 15.17 3.48 24.51
N GLU A 277 15.05 2.19 24.26
CA GLU A 277 15.53 1.21 25.24
C GLU A 277 17.07 1.25 25.21
N GLU A 278 17.72 1.48 26.35
CA GLU A 278 19.17 1.76 26.46
C GLU A 278 20.07 0.71 25.80
N SER A 279 19.59 -0.52 25.58
CA SER A 279 20.34 -1.63 24.99
C SER A 279 20.03 -1.93 23.52
N GLU A 280 19.04 -1.25 22.90
CA GLU A 280 18.60 -1.64 21.55
C GLU A 280 19.46 -1.01 20.43
N THR A 281 20.01 -1.83 19.53
CA THR A 281 20.77 -1.34 18.37
C THR A 281 19.84 -0.63 17.37
N ARG A 282 20.38 0.37 16.65
CA ARG A 282 19.65 1.09 15.58
C ARG A 282 19.08 0.13 14.53
N TRP A 283 19.82 -0.92 14.20
CA TRP A 283 19.40 -1.94 13.24
C TRP A 283 18.15 -2.71 13.71
N LYS A 284 18.09 -3.09 14.99
CA LYS A 284 16.93 -3.80 15.53
C LYS A 284 15.69 -2.90 15.54
N ARG A 285 15.83 -1.61 15.88
CA ARG A 285 14.77 -0.61 15.73
C ARG A 285 14.32 -0.43 14.28
N PHE A 286 15.27 -0.30 13.37
CA PHE A 286 15.00 -0.21 11.92
C PHE A 286 14.14 -1.39 11.46
N ARG A 287 14.51 -2.63 11.78
CA ARG A 287 13.74 -3.83 11.41
C ARG A 287 12.36 -3.92 12.06
N ARG A 288 12.19 -3.34 13.27
CA ARG A 288 10.90 -3.32 13.97
C ARG A 288 9.97 -2.21 13.48
N SER A 289 10.50 -1.15 12.88
CA SER A 289 9.73 -0.02 12.37
C SER A 289 8.67 -0.44 11.35
N SER A 290 7.46 0.08 11.51
CA SER A 290 6.33 -0.14 10.58
C SER A 290 6.66 0.27 9.15
N THR A 291 7.31 1.42 9.00
CA THR A 291 7.76 1.97 7.71
C THR A 291 8.73 1.05 6.98
N THR A 292 9.72 0.49 7.70
CA THR A 292 10.63 -0.51 7.15
C THR A 292 9.92 -1.77 6.71
N ARG A 293 8.94 -2.25 7.50
CA ARG A 293 8.17 -3.46 7.13
C ARG A 293 7.39 -3.25 5.84
N ILE A 294 6.77 -2.08 5.65
CA ILE A 294 6.08 -1.72 4.40
C ILE A 294 7.09 -1.76 3.24
N ALA A 295 8.24 -1.10 3.39
CA ALA A 295 9.29 -1.08 2.37
C ALA A 295 9.77 -2.49 2.00
N VAL A 296 10.02 -3.34 3.00
CA VAL A 296 10.46 -4.72 2.79
C VAL A 296 9.41 -5.53 2.03
N LEU A 297 8.12 -5.37 2.35
CA LEU A 297 7.05 -6.07 1.63
C LEU A 297 7.00 -5.65 0.16
N MET A 298 7.11 -4.35 -0.13
CA MET A 298 7.14 -3.83 -1.50
C MET A 298 8.36 -4.36 -2.27
N LEU A 299 9.55 -4.30 -1.65
CA LEU A 299 10.79 -4.79 -2.25
C LEU A 299 10.78 -6.31 -2.46
N MET A 300 10.17 -7.08 -1.55
CA MET A 300 10.02 -8.52 -1.71
C MET A 300 9.08 -8.87 -2.87
N ALA A 301 7.99 -8.12 -3.07
CA ALA A 301 7.11 -8.32 -4.22
C ALA A 301 7.84 -8.01 -5.55
N MET A 302 8.61 -6.91 -5.59
CA MET A 302 9.46 -6.57 -6.73
C MET A 302 10.55 -7.61 -6.99
N ALA A 303 11.21 -8.11 -5.95
CA ALA A 303 12.21 -9.16 -6.05
C ALA A 303 11.59 -10.46 -6.57
N GLY A 304 10.38 -10.81 -6.13
CA GLY A 304 9.62 -11.94 -6.65
C GLY A 304 9.37 -11.82 -8.16
N SER A 305 8.96 -10.64 -8.62
CA SER A 305 8.80 -10.36 -10.05
C SER A 305 10.13 -10.43 -10.82
N ALA A 306 11.21 -9.86 -10.26
CA ALA A 306 12.53 -9.95 -10.87
C ALA A 306 13.02 -11.40 -11.00
N CYS A 307 12.80 -12.23 -9.98
CA CYS A 307 13.09 -13.66 -10.04
C CYS A 307 12.30 -14.36 -11.16
N PHE A 308 11.03 -13.98 -11.36
CA PHE A 308 10.19 -14.51 -12.44
C PHE A 308 10.78 -14.23 -13.83
N PHE A 309 11.22 -12.99 -14.08
CA PHE A 309 11.89 -12.63 -15.33
C PHE A 309 13.28 -13.28 -15.47
N ALA A 310 14.02 -13.44 -14.38
CA ALA A 310 15.30 -14.16 -14.40
C ALA A 310 15.12 -15.64 -14.79
N MET A 311 14.07 -16.30 -14.28
CA MET A 311 13.70 -17.66 -14.68
C MET A 311 13.31 -17.72 -16.16
N ASN A 312 12.55 -16.73 -16.66
CA ASN A 312 12.19 -16.64 -18.07
C ASN A 312 13.41 -16.53 -18.98
N ALA A 313 14.34 -15.63 -18.63
CA ALA A 313 15.58 -15.45 -19.36
C ALA A 313 16.45 -16.72 -19.34
N GLY A 314 16.55 -17.39 -18.19
CA GLY A 314 17.26 -18.66 -18.06
C GLY A 314 16.67 -19.77 -18.96
N HIS A 315 15.34 -19.88 -19.02
CA HIS A 315 14.67 -20.82 -19.91
C HIS A 315 14.95 -20.51 -21.39
N ALA A 316 14.88 -19.23 -21.79
CA ALA A 316 15.17 -18.82 -23.16
C ALA A 316 16.61 -19.17 -23.59
N LEU A 317 17.58 -18.99 -22.69
CA LEU A 317 18.97 -19.39 -22.93
C LEU A 317 19.13 -20.90 -23.05
N PHE A 318 18.42 -21.68 -22.23
CA PHE A 318 18.47 -23.14 -22.27
C PHE A 318 17.89 -23.73 -23.56
N VAL A 319 16.83 -23.14 -24.11
CA VAL A 319 16.22 -23.60 -25.37
C VAL A 319 17.05 -23.21 -26.59
N ALA A 320 17.85 -22.14 -26.51
CA ALA A 320 18.65 -21.62 -27.61
C ALA A 320 20.03 -22.31 -27.77
N GLY A 321 20.51 -23.04 -26.76
CA GLY A 321 21.80 -23.75 -26.76
C GLY A 321 21.65 -25.23 -27.08
#